data_AF-A0A1C5R1J6-F1
#
_entry.id   AF-A0A1C5R1J6-F1
#
_cell.length_a   1.000
_cell.length_b   1.000
_cell.length_c   1.000
_cell.angle_alpha   90.00
_cell.angle_beta   90.00
_cell.angle_gamma   90.00
#
_symmetry.space_group_name_H-M   'P 1'
#
loop_
_entity.id
_entity.type
_entity.pdbx_description
1 polymer ?
#
loop_
_entity_poly.entity_id
_entity_poly.type
_entity_poly.pdbx_seq_one_letter_code
_entity_poly.pdbx_strand_id
1 'polypeptide(L)'
;MYCTRCGQQIEEGARYCPYCGEKIYKEEYTYDQAPIYSRSIPIAIILSIVTFGIYGLYWLYSLANDINTLTHQEQPSGFKVLVLTIITLGFYELYWLYKAGERINEFQLERGIISDNYRSLVYLILGILGWNIIAWAFIQNDLNKYAYDS
;
A
#
# COMPACT_ATOMS: atom_id res chain seq x y z
N MET A 1 8.14 17.34 27.38
CA MET A 1 7.27 17.88 26.29
C MET A 1 6.01 18.52 26.88
N TYR A 2 5.23 19.33 26.14
CA TYR A 2 3.96 19.90 26.64
C TYR A 2 2.75 19.24 25.96
N CYS A 3 1.66 19.06 26.70
CA CYS A 3 0.41 18.55 26.15
C CYS A 3 -0.18 19.55 25.15
N THR A 4 -0.48 19.12 23.93
CA THR A 4 -1.12 19.97 22.90
C THR A 4 -2.56 20.35 23.24
N ARG A 5 -3.22 19.57 24.12
CA ARG A 5 -4.60 19.81 24.53
C ARG A 5 -4.74 20.66 25.77
N CYS A 6 -3.98 20.36 26.83
CA CYS A 6 -4.12 21.06 28.12
C CYS A 6 -2.93 21.96 28.48
N GLY A 7 -1.88 22.01 27.65
CA GLY A 7 -0.72 22.89 27.86
C GLY A 7 0.21 22.49 29.01
N GLN A 8 -0.10 21.45 29.78
CA GLN A 8 0.71 21.03 30.92
C GLN A 8 2.03 20.40 30.47
N GLN A 9 3.09 20.57 31.28
CA GLN A 9 4.36 19.87 31.07
C GLN A 9 4.21 18.38 31.39
N ILE A 10 4.76 17.54 30.51
CA ILE A 10 4.71 16.07 30.57
C ILE A 10 6.14 15.53 30.50
N GLU A 11 6.39 14.48 31.28
CA GLU A 11 7.61 13.68 31.24
C GLU A 11 7.84 13.05 29.86
N GLU A 12 9.11 12.94 29.48
CA GLU A 12 9.50 12.32 28.21
C GLU A 12 9.16 10.81 28.21
N GLY A 13 8.44 10.35 27.19
CA GLY A 13 8.00 8.95 27.07
C GLY A 13 6.60 8.62 27.61
N ALA A 14 5.87 9.61 28.16
CA ALA A 14 4.51 9.38 28.63
C ALA A 14 3.54 9.06 27.47
N ARG A 15 2.81 7.94 27.59
CA ARG A 15 1.83 7.51 26.57
C ARG A 15 0.53 8.34 26.62
N TYR A 16 0.13 8.78 27.80
CA TYR A 16 -1.07 9.58 27.98
C TYR A 16 -0.73 10.77 28.84
N CYS A 17 -1.37 11.91 28.59
CA CYS A 17 -1.27 13.05 29.46
C CYS A 17 -1.91 12.68 30.81
N PRO A 18 -1.16 12.71 31.92
CA PRO A 18 -1.70 12.34 33.24
C PRO A 18 -2.74 13.34 33.76
N TYR A 19 -2.82 14.54 33.17
CA TYR A 19 -3.71 15.61 33.60
C TYR A 19 -5.04 15.66 32.83
N CYS A 20 -5.05 15.34 31.53
CA CYS A 20 -6.25 15.43 30.70
C CYS A 20 -6.62 14.15 29.93
N GLY A 21 -5.78 13.12 30.00
CA GLY A 21 -6.01 11.84 29.33
C GLY A 21 -5.74 11.82 27.81
N GLU A 22 -5.25 12.93 27.23
CA GLU A 22 -4.91 12.98 25.79
C GLU A 22 -3.78 12.00 25.45
N LYS A 23 -3.86 11.33 24.30
CA LYS A 23 -2.77 10.45 23.82
C LYS A 23 -1.60 11.33 23.36
N ILE A 24 -0.41 11.04 23.89
CA ILE A 24 0.80 11.85 23.66
C ILE A 24 1.75 11.17 22.67
N TYR A 25 1.76 9.84 22.64
CA TYR A 25 2.44 9.09 21.58
C TYR A 25 1.54 9.06 20.34
N LYS A 26 2.08 9.50 19.21
CA LYS A 26 1.66 8.95 17.92
C LYS A 26 2.33 7.58 17.84
N GLU A 27 1.58 6.52 17.52
CA GLU A 27 2.19 5.29 17.04
C GLU A 27 2.86 5.64 15.71
N GLU A 28 4.12 6.06 15.78
CA GLU A 28 4.97 6.19 14.62
C GLU A 28 5.27 4.75 14.20
N TYR A 29 4.40 4.20 13.34
CA TYR A 29 4.73 2.99 12.62
C TYR A 29 5.97 3.32 11.82
N THR A 30 7.14 2.87 12.29
CA THR A 30 8.36 2.88 11.49
C THR A 30 8.11 1.95 10.33
N TYR A 31 7.53 2.48 9.25
CA TYR A 31 7.71 1.93 7.93
C TYR A 31 9.20 2.10 7.67
N ASP A 32 10.01 1.10 8.01
CA ASP A 32 11.30 0.95 7.35
C ASP A 32 10.97 1.02 5.86
N GLN A 33 11.37 2.12 5.22
CA GLN A 33 11.14 2.37 3.79
C GLN A 33 12.01 1.36 3.05
N ALA A 34 11.53 0.12 2.99
CA ALA A 34 12.24 -0.97 2.34
C ALA A 34 12.37 -0.60 0.85
N PRO A 35 13.57 -0.71 0.27
CA PRO A 35 13.78 -0.40 -1.13
C PRO A 35 12.83 -1.23 -2.00
N ILE A 36 12.30 -0.61 -3.05
CA ILE A 36 11.44 -1.27 -4.02
C ILE A 36 12.34 -2.00 -5.01
N TYR A 37 12.13 -3.31 -5.14
CA TYR A 37 12.90 -4.17 -6.04
C TYR A 37 12.11 -4.46 -7.32
N SER A 38 12.84 -4.51 -8.44
CA SER A 38 12.24 -4.89 -9.72
C SER A 38 11.79 -6.36 -9.66
N ARG A 39 10.60 -6.65 -10.18
CA ARG A 39 10.06 -8.02 -10.23
C ARG A 39 9.57 -8.35 -11.62
N SER A 40 9.94 -9.52 -12.11
CA SER A 40 9.51 -10.01 -13.41
C SER A 40 8.06 -10.49 -13.34
N ILE A 41 7.19 -9.77 -14.04
CA ILE A 41 5.75 -10.05 -14.12
C ILE A 41 5.48 -11.50 -14.57
N PRO A 42 6.15 -12.05 -15.61
CA PRO A 42 5.89 -13.42 -16.04
C PRO A 42 6.21 -14.46 -14.95
N ILE A 43 7.31 -14.28 -14.21
CA ILE A 43 7.69 -15.18 -13.13
C ILE A 43 6.68 -15.09 -11.98
N ALA A 44 6.25 -13.87 -11.63
CA ALA A 44 5.24 -13.68 -10.60
C ALA A 44 3.91 -14.38 -10.92
N ILE A 45 3.47 -14.33 -12.19
CA ILE A 45 2.29 -15.05 -12.67
C ILE A 45 2.50 -16.57 -12.57
N ILE A 46 3.61 -17.09 -13.09
CA ILE A 46 3.92 -18.52 -13.07
C ILE A 46 3.96 -19.03 -11.63
N LEU A 47 4.65 -18.33 -10.72
CA LEU A 47 4.73 -18.69 -9.32
C LEU A 47 3.36 -18.66 -8.65
N SER A 48 2.50 -17.69 -8.97
CA SER A 48 1.13 -17.64 -8.46
C SER A 48 0.33 -18.89 -8.84
N ILE A 49 0.52 -19.43 -10.05
CA ILE A 49 -0.16 -20.64 -10.52
C ILE A 49 0.45 -21.90 -9.87
N VAL A 50 1.77 -22.03 -9.90
CA VAL A 50 2.49 -23.21 -9.38
C VAL A 50 2.30 -23.39 -7.88
N THR A 51 2.15 -22.29 -7.14
CA THR A 51 1.94 -22.31 -5.68
C THR A 51 0.46 -22.31 -5.28
N PHE A 52 -0.46 -22.54 -6.22
CA PHE A 52 -1.91 -22.54 -5.98
C PHE A 52 -2.41 -21.24 -5.30
N GLY A 53 -1.91 -20.10 -5.75
CA GLY A 53 -2.30 -18.78 -5.26
C GLY A 53 -1.57 -18.30 -4.01
N ILE A 54 -0.77 -19.13 -3.34
CA ILE A 54 0.00 -18.72 -2.15
C ILE A 54 0.98 -17.59 -2.50
N TYR A 55 1.73 -17.74 -3.60
CA TYR A 55 2.60 -16.67 -4.07
C TYR A 55 1.80 -15.43 -4.50
N GLY A 56 0.57 -15.59 -5.00
CA GLY A 56 -0.31 -14.46 -5.33
C GLY A 56 -0.61 -13.59 -4.10
N LEU A 57 -0.79 -14.19 -2.93
CA LEU A 57 -0.96 -13.45 -1.67
C LEU A 57 0.32 -12.70 -1.28
N TYR A 58 1.48 -13.34 -1.41
CA TYR A 58 2.77 -12.66 -1.20
C TYR A 58 2.97 -11.50 -2.18
N TRP A 59 2.59 -11.70 -3.44
CA TRP A 59 2.71 -10.68 -4.46
C TRP A 59 1.80 -9.48 -4.16
N LEU A 60 0.54 -9.71 -3.76
CA LEU A 60 -0.36 -8.65 -3.30
C LEU A 60 0.20 -7.87 -2.10
N TYR A 61 0.74 -8.58 -1.11
CA TYR A 61 1.42 -7.96 0.04
C TYR A 61 2.57 -7.06 -0.42
N SER A 62 3.39 -7.55 -1.34
CA SER A 62 4.52 -6.82 -1.89
C SER A 62 4.07 -5.56 -2.63
N LEU A 63 3.06 -5.66 -3.51
CA LEU A 63 2.54 -4.53 -4.26
C LEU A 63 2.00 -3.44 -3.33
N ALA A 64 1.27 -3.82 -2.28
CA ALA A 64 0.76 -2.89 -1.28
C ALA A 64 1.87 -2.17 -0.51
N ASN A 65 2.93 -2.89 -0.12
CA ASN A 65 4.08 -2.24 0.51
C ASN A 65 4.82 -1.32 -0.46
N ASP A 66 5.08 -1.74 -1.68
CA ASP A 66 5.83 -0.97 -2.67
C ASP A 66 5.10 0.34 -3.04
N ILE A 67 3.76 0.32 -3.19
CA ILE A 67 2.96 1.53 -3.41
C ILE A 67 3.04 2.47 -2.20
N ASN A 68 2.96 1.94 -0.98
CA ASN A 68 3.08 2.76 0.23
C ASN A 68 4.46 3.41 0.33
N THR A 69 5.51 2.66 -0.03
CA THR A 69 6.87 3.20 -0.11
C THR A 69 7.00 4.28 -1.18
N LEU A 70 6.41 4.11 -2.38
CA LEU A 70 6.49 5.13 -3.45
C LEU A 70 5.74 6.42 -3.12
N THR A 71 4.57 6.30 -2.50
CA THR A 71 3.65 7.43 -2.34
C THR A 71 3.89 8.19 -1.04
N HIS A 72 4.61 7.61 -0.08
CA HIS A 72 4.89 8.16 1.25
C HIS A 72 3.63 8.62 2.03
N GLN A 73 2.43 8.14 1.66
CA GLN A 73 1.17 8.47 2.32
C GLN A 73 0.86 7.49 3.47
N GLU A 74 0.27 7.98 4.57
CA GLU A 74 -0.17 7.14 5.70
C GLU A 74 -1.25 6.16 5.24
N GLN A 75 -0.95 4.86 5.28
CA GLN A 75 -1.78 3.86 4.61
C GLN A 75 -1.85 2.50 5.31
N PRO A 76 -2.85 1.66 4.95
CA PRO A 76 -2.87 0.28 5.37
C PRO A 76 -1.60 -0.41 4.87
N SER A 77 -0.79 -0.95 5.79
CA SER A 77 0.35 -1.77 5.43
C SER A 77 -0.07 -2.94 4.55
N GLY A 78 0.84 -3.50 3.75
CA GLY A 78 0.54 -4.67 2.92
C GLY A 78 -0.01 -5.85 3.74
N PHE A 79 0.37 -5.94 5.02
CA PHE A 79 -0.24 -6.87 5.97
C PHE A 79 -1.72 -6.60 6.20
N LYS A 80 -2.13 -5.34 6.45
CA LYS A 80 -3.55 -4.96 6.60
C LYS A 80 -4.33 -5.28 5.32
N VAL A 81 -3.74 -5.00 4.15
CA VAL A 81 -4.36 -5.30 2.85
C VAL A 81 -4.61 -6.80 2.69
N LEU A 82 -3.59 -7.63 2.94
CA LEU A 82 -3.68 -9.08 2.84
C LEU A 82 -4.75 -9.65 3.79
N VAL A 83 -4.71 -9.25 5.07
CA VAL A 83 -5.67 -9.74 6.08
C VAL A 83 -7.10 -9.37 5.71
N LEU A 84 -7.33 -8.13 5.29
CA LEU A 84 -8.67 -7.67 4.90
C LEU A 84 -9.14 -8.37 3.62
N THR A 85 -8.26 -8.60 2.64
CA THR A 85 -8.59 -9.37 1.43
C THR A 85 -9.04 -10.79 1.79
N ILE A 86 -8.37 -11.47 2.72
CA ILE A 86 -8.77 -12.82 3.16
C ILE A 86 -10.13 -12.80 3.88
N ILE A 87 -10.30 -11.90 4.85
CA ILE A 87 -11.54 -11.81 5.66
C ILE A 87 -12.75 -11.44 4.78
N THR A 88 -12.54 -10.56 3.81
CA THR A 88 -13.60 -10.10 2.90
C THR A 88 -13.73 -10.95 1.65
N LEU A 89 -13.03 -12.08 1.54
CA LEU A 89 -13.06 -12.98 0.39
C LEU A 89 -12.82 -12.25 -0.95
N GLY A 90 -11.81 -11.37 -1.00
CA GLY A 90 -11.43 -10.65 -2.21
C GLY A 90 -12.14 -9.30 -2.43
N PHE A 91 -13.23 -8.98 -1.71
CA PHE A 91 -13.90 -7.69 -1.89
C PHE A 91 -13.03 -6.49 -1.51
N TYR A 92 -12.24 -6.62 -0.43
CA TYR A 92 -11.30 -5.56 -0.05
C TYR A 92 -10.21 -5.34 -1.09
N GLU A 93 -9.79 -6.40 -1.80
CA GLU A 93 -8.82 -6.29 -2.88
C GLU A 93 -9.32 -5.37 -4.00
N LEU A 94 -10.61 -5.44 -4.35
CA LEU A 94 -11.22 -4.55 -5.34
C LEU A 94 -11.16 -3.08 -4.91
N TYR A 95 -11.48 -2.80 -3.65
CA TYR A 95 -11.33 -1.46 -3.07
C TYR A 95 -9.87 -1.00 -3.12
N TRP A 96 -8.95 -1.89 -2.74
CA TRP A 96 -7.52 -1.60 -2.75
C TRP A 96 -7.01 -1.34 -4.18
N LEU A 97 -7.44 -2.10 -5.19
CA LEU A 97 -7.07 -1.89 -6.60
C LEU A 97 -7.48 -0.51 -7.12
N TYR A 98 -8.70 -0.08 -6.82
CA TYR A 98 -9.16 1.26 -7.16
C TYR A 98 -8.27 2.33 -6.50
N LYS A 99 -8.05 2.19 -5.19
CA LYS A 99 -7.22 3.12 -4.40
C LYS A 99 -5.74 3.11 -4.79
N ALA A 100 -5.20 1.97 -5.21
CA ALA A 100 -3.85 1.85 -5.74
C ALA A 100 -3.69 2.66 -7.04
N GLY A 101 -4.67 2.57 -7.94
CA GLY A 101 -4.66 3.32 -9.20
C GLY A 101 -4.72 4.84 -9.00
N GLU A 102 -5.57 5.34 -8.09
CA GLU A 102 -5.66 6.78 -7.78
C GLU A 102 -4.31 7.33 -7.32
N ARG A 103 -3.58 6.58 -6.49
CA ARG A 103 -2.33 7.05 -5.90
C ARG A 103 -1.14 7.00 -6.82
N ILE A 104 -1.05 5.97 -7.67
CA ILE A 104 -0.04 5.94 -8.73
C ILE A 104 -0.29 7.11 -9.69
N ASN A 105 -1.56 7.44 -9.97
CA ASN A 105 -1.92 8.59 -10.79
C ASN A 105 -1.52 9.92 -10.14
N GLU A 106 -1.81 10.12 -8.85
CA GLU A 106 -1.38 11.28 -8.07
C GLU A 106 0.15 11.43 -8.07
N PHE A 107 0.89 10.36 -7.75
CA PHE A 107 2.35 10.35 -7.75
C PHE A 107 2.95 10.70 -9.12
N GLN A 108 2.35 10.24 -10.20
CA GLN A 108 2.82 10.56 -11.55
C GLN A 108 2.49 12.00 -11.94
N LEU A 109 1.31 12.50 -11.55
CA LEU A 109 0.90 13.88 -11.77
C LEU A 109 1.81 14.88 -11.06
N GLU A 110 2.21 14.59 -9.80
CA GLU A 110 3.17 15.39 -9.03
C GLU A 110 4.54 15.51 -9.74
N ARG A 111 4.91 14.52 -10.54
CA ARG A 111 6.17 14.48 -11.31
C ARG A 111 6.02 15.04 -12.73
N GLY A 112 4.86 15.62 -13.07
CA GLY A 112 4.57 16.17 -14.38
C GLY A 112 4.41 15.12 -15.49
N ILE A 113 4.27 13.85 -15.12
CA ILE A 113 3.95 12.78 -16.07
C ILE A 113 2.45 12.86 -16.32
N ILE A 114 2.04 13.03 -17.58
CA ILE A 114 0.62 12.95 -17.96
C ILE A 114 0.17 11.53 -17.66
N SER A 115 -0.52 11.35 -16.53
CA SER A 115 -1.11 10.08 -16.15
C SER A 115 -2.57 10.05 -16.56
N ASP A 116 -2.95 8.92 -17.14
CA ASP A 116 -4.30 8.68 -17.62
C ASP A 116 -5.30 8.55 -16.47
N ASN A 117 -6.32 9.43 -16.45
CA ASN A 117 -7.35 9.50 -15.40
C ASN A 117 -8.20 8.22 -15.25
N TYR A 118 -8.10 7.26 -16.18
CA TYR A 118 -8.92 6.06 -16.22
C TYR A 118 -8.26 4.82 -15.56
N ARG A 119 -7.03 4.91 -15.06
CA ARG A 119 -6.28 3.73 -14.57
C ARG A 119 -6.90 3.08 -13.34
N SER A 120 -7.33 3.88 -12.36
CA SER A 120 -8.07 3.41 -11.17
C SER A 120 -9.36 2.68 -11.56
N LEU A 121 -10.06 3.18 -12.58
CA LEU A 121 -11.25 2.54 -13.13
C LEU A 121 -10.92 1.24 -13.87
N VAL A 122 -9.84 1.21 -14.66
CA VAL A 122 -9.38 -0.01 -15.34
C VAL A 122 -9.04 -1.09 -14.33
N TYR A 123 -8.30 -0.77 -13.26
CA TYR A 123 -7.95 -1.75 -12.21
C TYR A 123 -9.21 -2.26 -11.50
N LEU A 124 -10.17 -1.39 -11.21
CA LEU A 124 -11.45 -1.78 -10.62
C LEU A 124 -12.25 -2.71 -11.55
N ILE A 125 -12.37 -2.36 -12.84
CA ILE A 125 -13.11 -3.18 -13.83
C ILE A 125 -12.43 -4.54 -13.99
N LEU A 126 -11.10 -4.58 -14.13
CA LEU A 126 -10.35 -5.84 -14.19
C LEU A 126 -10.59 -6.69 -12.95
N GLY A 127 -10.63 -6.08 -11.77
CA GLY A 127 -10.91 -6.80 -10.53
C GLY A 127 -12.32 -7.37 -10.47
N ILE A 128 -13.34 -6.58 -10.85
CA ILE A 128 -14.74 -7.04 -10.88
C ILE A 128 -14.92 -8.23 -11.84
N LEU A 129 -14.20 -8.24 -12.95
CA LEU A 129 -14.21 -9.33 -13.94
C LEU A 129 -13.41 -10.57 -13.51
N GLY A 130 -12.77 -10.55 -12.33
CA GLY A 130 -11.95 -11.66 -11.82
C GLY A 130 -10.55 -11.72 -12.44
N TRP A 131 -10.11 -10.66 -13.14
CA TRP A 131 -8.78 -10.53 -13.72
C TRP A 131 -7.79 -9.76 -12.84
N ASN A 132 -7.83 -10.03 -11.52
CA ASN A 132 -6.95 -9.40 -10.52
C ASN A 132 -5.46 -9.52 -10.89
N ILE A 133 -5.04 -10.67 -11.42
CA ILE A 133 -3.65 -10.92 -11.87
C ILE A 133 -3.20 -9.91 -12.94
N ILE A 134 -4.09 -9.49 -13.83
CA ILE A 134 -3.77 -8.50 -14.88
C ILE A 134 -3.63 -7.10 -14.25
N ALA A 135 -4.51 -6.76 -13.31
CA ALA A 135 -4.40 -5.49 -12.58
C ALA A 135 -3.08 -5.42 -11.78
N TRP A 136 -2.70 -6.51 -11.09
CA TRP A 136 -1.42 -6.63 -10.40
C TRP A 136 -0.21 -6.52 -11.33
N ALA A 137 -0.30 -7.10 -12.53
CA ALA A 137 0.75 -6.97 -13.55
C ALA A 137 0.95 -5.51 -14.00
N PHE A 138 -0.14 -4.75 -14.22
CA PHE A 138 -0.03 -3.33 -14.55
C PHE A 138 0.60 -2.52 -13.41
N ILE A 139 0.17 -2.76 -12.17
CA ILE A 139 0.77 -2.11 -11.00
C ILE A 139 2.26 -2.45 -10.91
N GLN A 140 2.64 -3.73 -11.02
CA GLN A 140 4.04 -4.14 -10.99
C GLN A 140 4.87 -3.48 -12.10
N ASN A 141 4.31 -3.35 -13.30
CA ASN A 141 4.97 -2.66 -14.41
C ASN A 141 5.25 -1.18 -14.09
N ASP A 142 4.34 -0.51 -13.38
CA ASP A 142 4.56 0.87 -12.94
C ASP A 142 5.59 0.95 -11.82
N LEU A 143 5.51 0.07 -10.83
CA LEU A 143 6.47 0.00 -9.72
C LEU A 143 7.89 -0.24 -10.24
N ASN A 144 8.04 -1.14 -11.22
CA ASN A 144 9.35 -1.48 -11.81
C ASN A 144 10.05 -0.28 -12.46
N LYS A 145 9.32 0.77 -12.91
CA LYS A 145 9.93 1.99 -13.46
C LYS A 145 10.68 2.82 -12.41
N TYR A 146 10.39 2.57 -11.13
CA TYR A 146 10.95 3.28 -9.99
C TYR A 146 11.73 2.36 -9.05
N ALA A 147 11.86 1.09 -9.41
CA ALA A 147 12.55 0.09 -8.62
C ALA A 147 14.05 0.12 -8.89
N TYR A 148 14.83 -0.36 -7.94
CA TYR A 148 16.24 -0.64 -8.15
C TYR A 148 16.40 -1.95 -8.93
N ASP A 149 17.36 -1.98 -9.84
CA ASP A 149 17.81 -3.20 -10.48
C ASP A 149 18.49 -4.06 -9.41
N SER A 150 17.87 -5.21 -9.09
CA SER A 150 18.41 -6.20 -8.16
C SER A 150 19.52 -7.02 -8.78
#